data_AF-A0A8S3FNW1-F1
#
_entry.id   AF-A0A8S3FNW1-F1
#
_cell.length_a   1.000
_cell.length_b   1.000
_cell.length_c   1.000
_cell.angle_alpha   90.00
_cell.angle_beta   90.00
_cell.angle_gamma   90.00
#
_symmetry.space_group_name_H-M   'P 1'
#
loop_
_entity.id
_entity.type
_entity.pdbx_description
1 polymer ?
#
loop_
_entity_poly.entity_id
_entity_poly.type
_entity_poly.pdbx_seq_one_letter_code
_entity_poly.pdbx_strand_id
1 'polypeptide(L)'
;ACYARILDYKRKFVEAAQRYNELSLKSIVSSEERMRALNNALICAILAPAGPHRSRMLGTLFKDERSQQSQAYSMLNKMYWQYLERIISPHDAKQFESLLAAHQKATTVDGKITFF
;
A
#
# COMPACT_ATOMS: atom_id res chain seq x y z
N ALA A 1 10.21 6.37 11.77
CA ALA A 1 10.08 6.63 10.31
C ALA A 1 11.19 5.97 9.47
N CYS A 2 12.48 6.10 9.83
CA CYS A 2 13.59 5.62 8.99
C CYS A 2 13.57 4.11 8.69
N TYR A 3 13.27 3.27 9.68
CA TYR A 3 13.28 1.81 9.49
C TYR A 3 12.20 1.29 8.53
N ALA A 4 10.98 1.85 8.59
CA ALA A 4 9.90 1.49 7.66
C ALA A 4 10.28 1.80 6.20
N ARG A 5 10.95 2.95 5.98
CA ARG A 5 11.49 3.33 4.67
C ARG A 5 12.53 2.32 4.18
N ILE A 6 13.45 1.88 5.03
CA ILE A 6 14.46 0.88 4.65
C ILE A 6 13.81 -0.43 4.18
N LEU A 7 12.75 -0.88 4.87
CA LEU A 7 12.01 -2.09 4.48
C LEU A 7 11.31 -1.93 3.13
N ASP A 8 10.67 -0.78 2.90
CA ASP A 8 10.02 -0.40 1.65
C ASP A 8 11.02 -0.43 0.47
N TYR A 9 12.18 0.22 0.64
CA TYR A 9 13.28 0.19 -0.34
C TYR A 9 13.79 -1.23 -0.62
N LYS A 10 13.79 -2.11 0.40
CA LYS A 10 14.18 -3.52 0.27
C LYS A 10 13.06 -4.42 -0.26
N ARG A 11 11.91 -3.86 -0.69
CA ARG A 11 10.72 -4.58 -1.14
C ARG A 11 10.15 -5.55 -0.10
N LYS A 12 10.45 -5.33 1.18
CA LYS A 12 9.85 -6.05 2.32
C LYS A 12 8.52 -5.38 2.69
N PHE A 13 7.59 -5.42 1.74
CA PHE A 13 6.41 -4.56 1.73
C PHE A 13 5.44 -4.84 2.88
N VAL A 14 5.25 -6.10 3.28
CA VAL A 14 4.36 -6.43 4.41
C VAL A 14 4.94 -5.87 5.71
N GLU A 15 6.23 -6.05 5.94
CA GLU A 15 6.91 -5.54 7.13
C GLU A 15 6.97 -4.01 7.14
N ALA A 16 7.20 -3.40 5.97
CA ALA A 16 7.12 -1.94 5.81
C ALA A 16 5.72 -1.42 6.15
N ALA A 17 4.67 -2.06 5.62
CA ALA A 17 3.28 -1.69 5.86
C ALA A 17 2.92 -1.76 7.35
N GLN A 18 3.36 -2.79 8.05
CA GLN A 18 3.17 -2.92 9.50
C GLN A 18 3.81 -1.75 10.25
N ARG A 19 5.08 -1.44 9.95
CA ARG A 19 5.79 -0.34 10.63
C ARG A 19 5.22 1.03 10.33
N TYR A 20 4.75 1.25 9.11
CA TYR A 20 4.05 2.49 8.74
C TYR A 20 2.69 2.61 9.43
N ASN A 21 1.94 1.51 9.54
CA ASN A 21 0.66 1.50 10.26
C ASN A 21 0.85 1.78 11.75
N GLU A 22 1.81 1.12 12.41
CA GLU A 22 2.19 1.40 13.80
C GLU A 22 2.53 2.88 14.01
N LEU A 23 3.27 3.49 13.08
CA LEU A 23 3.62 4.90 13.14
C LEU A 23 2.39 5.81 13.02
N SER A 24 1.42 5.45 12.18
CA SER A 24 0.18 6.22 11.98
C SER A 24 -0.70 6.31 13.24
N LEU A 25 -0.53 5.39 14.18
CA LEU A 25 -1.33 5.30 15.41
C LEU A 25 -0.72 6.07 16.58
N LYS A 26 0.54 6.51 16.49
CA LYS A 26 1.24 7.20 17.59
C LYS A 26 0.77 8.65 17.70
N SER A 27 0.08 8.99 18.80
CA SER A 27 -0.44 10.34 19.06
C SER A 27 0.64 11.42 19.25
N ILE A 28 1.86 11.03 19.62
CA ILE A 28 3.02 11.93 19.70
C ILE A 28 3.49 12.44 18.32
N VAL A 29 3.04 11.79 17.24
CA VAL A 29 3.33 12.19 15.86
C VAL A 29 2.22 13.13 15.38
N SER A 30 2.59 14.15 14.59
CA SER A 30 1.61 15.11 14.06
C SER A 30 0.55 14.42 13.20
N SER A 31 -0.66 15.00 13.13
CA SER A 31 -1.77 14.43 12.33
C SER A 31 -1.37 14.23 10.87
N GLU A 32 -0.64 15.20 10.29
CA GLU A 32 -0.17 15.13 8.91
C GLU A 32 0.83 13.98 8.69
N GLU A 33 1.81 13.83 9.58
CA GLU A 33 2.78 12.74 9.49
C GLU A 33 2.14 11.36 9.70
N ARG A 34 1.12 11.28 10.58
CA ARG A 34 0.33 10.06 10.77
C ARG A 34 -0.43 9.68 9.51
N MET A 35 -1.03 10.65 8.82
CA MET A 35 -1.71 10.41 7.54
C MET A 35 -0.74 10.00 6.43
N ARG A 36 0.44 10.64 6.35
CA ARG A 36 1.50 10.22 5.43
C ARG A 36 1.97 8.79 5.71
N ALA A 37 2.12 8.42 6.98
CA ALA A 37 2.48 7.06 7.37
C ALA A 37 1.39 6.06 6.98
N LEU A 38 0.11 6.38 7.21
CA LEU A 38 -1.00 5.53 6.80
C LEU A 38 -1.04 5.32 5.28
N ASN A 39 -0.84 6.38 4.49
CA ASN A 39 -0.72 6.28 3.03
C ASN A 39 0.40 5.34 2.59
N ASN A 40 1.58 5.43 3.22
CA ASN A 40 2.68 4.52 2.91
C ASN A 40 2.35 3.07 3.30
N ALA A 41 1.62 2.85 4.39
CA ALA A 41 1.16 1.53 4.79
C ALA A 41 0.22 0.92 3.74
N LEU A 42 -0.72 1.72 3.21
CA LEU A 42 -1.64 1.33 2.13
C LEU A 42 -0.88 0.93 0.87
N ILE A 43 0.03 1.78 0.41
CA ILE A 43 0.83 1.51 -0.80
C ILE A 43 1.64 0.23 -0.63
N CYS A 44 2.36 0.07 0.49
CA CYS A 44 3.14 -1.13 0.76
C CYS A 44 2.25 -2.39 0.83
N ALA A 45 1.09 -2.33 1.49
CA ALA A 45 0.19 -3.47 1.56
C ALA A 45 -0.36 -3.88 0.17
N ILE A 46 -0.63 -2.91 -0.70
CA ILE A 46 -1.09 -3.17 -2.07
C ILE A 46 0.03 -3.81 -2.91
N LEU A 47 1.27 -3.29 -2.82
CA LEU A 47 2.46 -3.77 -3.52
C LEU A 47 3.00 -5.12 -3.04
N ALA A 48 2.67 -5.53 -1.82
CA ALA A 48 3.11 -6.79 -1.26
C ALA A 48 2.69 -7.99 -2.15
N PRO A 49 3.50 -9.06 -2.20
CA PRO A 49 3.12 -10.29 -2.90
C PRO A 49 1.87 -10.92 -2.27
N ALA A 50 1.05 -11.58 -3.10
CA ALA A 50 -0.15 -12.26 -2.64
C ALA A 50 0.19 -13.30 -1.55
N GLY A 51 -0.59 -13.31 -0.46
CA GLY A 51 -0.38 -14.23 0.64
C GLY A 51 -1.15 -13.84 1.90
N PRO A 52 -1.21 -14.73 2.91
CA PRO A 52 -2.05 -14.55 4.10
C PRO A 52 -1.66 -13.33 4.94
N HIS A 53 -0.38 -12.98 5.00
CA HIS A 53 0.07 -11.78 5.71
C HIS A 53 -0.39 -10.50 5.03
N ARG A 54 -0.34 -10.44 3.69
CA ARG A 54 -0.86 -9.33 2.91
C ARG A 54 -2.36 -9.18 3.10
N SER A 55 -3.13 -10.27 2.99
CA SER A 55 -4.59 -10.22 3.13
C SER A 55 -5.02 -9.73 4.53
N ARG A 56 -4.33 -10.17 5.58
CA ARG A 56 -4.54 -9.64 6.94
C ARG A 56 -4.27 -8.13 7.01
N MET A 57 -3.16 -7.68 6.44
CA MET A 57 -2.79 -6.26 6.43
C MET A 57 -3.81 -5.41 5.68
N LEU A 58 -4.26 -5.84 4.51
CA LEU A 58 -5.32 -5.17 3.75
C LEU A 58 -6.61 -5.07 4.56
N GLY A 59 -7.02 -6.15 5.25
CA GLY A 59 -8.18 -6.15 6.13
C GLY A 59 -8.04 -5.19 7.32
N THR A 60 -6.85 -5.08 7.92
CA THR A 60 -6.58 -4.09 8.97
C THR A 60 -6.74 -2.67 8.45
N LEU A 61 -6.15 -2.35 7.30
CA LEU A 61 -6.20 -1.01 6.72
C LEU A 61 -7.59 -0.64 6.20
N PHE A 62 -8.34 -1.62 5.70
CA PHE A 62 -9.71 -1.43 5.24
C PHE A 62 -10.67 -1.05 6.38
N LYS A 63 -10.44 -1.60 7.59
CA LYS A 63 -11.23 -1.28 8.79
C LYS A 63 -10.86 0.06 9.45
N ASP A 64 -9.74 0.67 9.05
CA ASP A 64 -9.35 1.99 9.55
C ASP A 64 -10.07 3.07 8.74
N GLU A 65 -11.01 3.78 9.36
CA GLU A 65 -11.81 4.83 8.70
C GLU A 65 -10.94 5.94 8.11
N ARG A 66 -9.78 6.22 8.70
CA ARG A 66 -8.84 7.24 8.20
C ARG A 66 -8.30 6.88 6.82
N SER A 67 -8.25 5.59 6.48
CA SER A 67 -7.82 5.13 5.17
C SER A 67 -8.71 5.67 4.06
N GLN A 68 -9.99 5.95 4.32
CA GLN A 68 -10.93 6.50 3.33
C GLN A 68 -10.52 7.85 2.75
N GLN A 69 -9.70 8.62 3.50
CA GLN A 69 -9.17 9.91 3.07
C GLN A 69 -7.99 9.76 2.09
N SER A 70 -7.46 8.55 1.92
CA SER A 70 -6.33 8.26 1.03
C SER A 70 -6.78 8.09 -0.41
N GLN A 71 -6.02 8.67 -1.35
CA GLN A 71 -6.19 8.39 -2.79
C GLN A 71 -5.94 6.91 -3.13
N ALA A 72 -5.17 6.19 -2.29
CA ALA A 72 -4.94 4.75 -2.44
C ALA A 72 -6.11 3.89 -1.93
N TYR A 73 -7.11 4.48 -1.27
CA TYR A 73 -8.26 3.75 -0.74
C TYR A 73 -9.12 3.13 -1.83
N SER A 74 -9.27 3.80 -2.97
CA SER A 74 -9.99 3.24 -4.11
C SER A 74 -9.35 1.93 -4.60
N MET A 75 -8.02 1.87 -4.62
CA MET A 75 -7.26 0.67 -4.95
C MET A 75 -7.30 -0.38 -3.84
N LEU A 76 -7.28 0.04 -2.56
CA LEU A 76 -7.49 -0.86 -1.42
C LEU A 76 -8.87 -1.53 -1.49
N ASN A 77 -9.92 -0.75 -1.73
CA ASN A 77 -11.29 -1.22 -1.85
C ASN A 77 -11.40 -2.23 -3.00
N LYS A 78 -10.83 -1.89 -4.18
CA LYS A 78 -10.74 -2.82 -5.30
C LYS A 78 -9.96 -4.07 -4.90
N MET A 79 -8.75 -3.99 -4.35
CA MET A 79 -7.96 -5.16 -3.95
C MET A 79 -8.61 -6.05 -2.86
N TYR A 80 -9.31 -5.46 -1.90
CA TYR A 80 -9.96 -6.19 -0.80
C TYR A 80 -11.23 -6.90 -1.26
N TRP A 81 -12.07 -6.22 -2.05
CA TRP A 81 -13.31 -6.80 -2.57
C TRP A 81 -13.09 -7.67 -3.82
N GLN A 82 -12.08 -7.37 -4.64
CA GLN A 82 -11.77 -8.07 -5.89
C GLN A 82 -10.88 -9.30 -5.72
N TYR A 83 -10.61 -9.72 -4.48
CA TYR A 83 -10.15 -11.09 -4.23
C TYR A 83 -11.21 -12.13 -4.68
N LEU A 84 -12.48 -11.72 -4.86
CA LEU A 84 -13.56 -12.56 -5.39
C LEU A 84 -13.67 -12.59 -6.93
N GLU A 85 -13.26 -11.55 -7.67
CA GLU A 85 -13.55 -11.44 -9.12
C GLU A 85 -12.37 -11.07 -10.04
N ARG A 86 -11.18 -10.76 -9.51
CA ARG A 86 -9.91 -10.78 -10.27
C ARG A 86 -9.79 -9.89 -11.55
N ILE A 87 -10.42 -8.71 -11.64
CA ILE A 87 -10.26 -7.80 -12.81
C ILE A 87 -9.84 -6.37 -12.41
N ILE A 88 -8.54 -6.11 -12.24
CA ILE A 88 -8.03 -4.72 -12.19
C ILE A 88 -7.99 -4.18 -13.63
N SER A 89 -8.71 -3.09 -13.90
CA SER A 89 -8.67 -2.42 -15.20
C SER A 89 -7.29 -1.79 -15.44
N PRO A 90 -6.75 -1.81 -16.68
CA PRO A 90 -5.51 -1.11 -17.03
C PRO A 90 -5.52 0.38 -16.67
N HIS A 91 -6.69 1.02 -16.68
CA HIS A 91 -6.86 2.41 -16.27
C HIS A 91 -6.53 2.61 -14.78
N ASP A 92 -7.04 1.73 -13.92
CA ASP A 92 -6.83 1.80 -12.46
C ASP A 92 -5.38 1.53 -12.09
N ALA A 93 -4.74 0.57 -12.77
CA ALA A 93 -3.33 0.27 -12.62
C ALA A 93 -2.46 1.50 -12.91
N LYS A 94 -2.75 2.21 -14.01
CA LYS A 94 -2.04 3.43 -14.41
C LYS A 94 -2.25 4.59 -13.43
N GLN A 95 -3.45 4.73 -12.89
CA GLN A 95 -3.73 5.74 -11.86
C GLN A 95 -2.92 5.46 -10.59
N PHE A 96 -2.86 4.20 -10.15
CA PHE A 96 -2.09 3.84 -8.96
C PHE A 96 -0.58 3.97 -9.17
N GLU A 97 -0.08 3.69 -10.37
CA GLU A 97 1.33 3.90 -10.71
C GLU A 97 1.79 5.36 -10.50
N SER A 98 0.90 6.34 -10.73
CA SER A 98 1.20 7.75 -10.48
C SER A 98 1.43 8.08 -9.00
N LEU A 99 0.94 7.23 -8.09
CA LEU A 99 1.10 7.37 -6.64
C LEU A 99 2.38 6.70 -6.11
N LEU A 100 3.08 5.92 -6.95
CA LEU A 100 4.28 5.17 -6.55
C LEU A 100 5.54 6.03 -6.62
N ALA A 101 6.38 5.90 -5.60
CA ALA A 101 7.72 6.47 -5.61
C ALA A 101 8.61 5.79 -6.67
N ALA A 102 9.66 6.48 -7.13
CA ALA A 102 10.54 5.97 -8.19
C ALA A 102 11.11 4.56 -7.90
N HIS A 103 11.46 4.27 -6.64
CA HIS A 103 11.99 2.95 -6.23
C HIS A 103 10.92 1.84 -6.15
N GLN A 104 9.65 2.21 -6.09
CA GLN A 104 8.51 1.29 -6.06
C GLN A 104 8.03 0.89 -7.46
N LYS A 105 8.41 1.67 -8.49
CA LYS A 105 8.17 1.34 -9.89
C LYS A 105 9.13 0.22 -10.31
N ALA A 106 8.69 -1.04 -10.18
CA ALA A 106 9.45 -2.16 -10.71
C ALA A 106 9.26 -2.24 -12.23
N THR A 107 10.31 -1.94 -12.99
CA THR A 107 10.35 -2.24 -14.42
C THR A 107 10.73 -3.71 -14.58
N THR A 108 9.77 -4.55 -14.94
CA THR A 108 10.06 -5.88 -15.47
C THR A 108 10.72 -5.73 -16.85
N VAL A 109 11.54 -6.69 -17.28
CA VAL A 109 12.29 -6.69 -18.55
C VAL A 109 11.44 -6.48 -19.81
N ASP A 110 10.11 -6.59 -19.71
CA ASP A 110 9.15 -6.37 -20.80
C ASP A 110 8.44 -5.01 -20.78
N GLY A 111 8.84 -4.07 -19.92
CA GLY A 111 8.25 -2.72 -19.85
C GLY A 111 6.79 -2.67 -19.36
N LYS A 112 6.21 -3.80 -18.97
CA LYS A 112 4.89 -3.89 -18.32
C LYS A 112 5.04 -3.87 -16.80
N ILE A 113 4.25 -3.01 -16.16
CA ILE A 113 4.02 -3.04 -14.72
C ILE A 113 2.92 -4.07 -14.48
N THR A 114 3.34 -5.30 -14.19
CA THR A 114 2.41 -6.30 -13.66
C THR A 114 2.22 -5.98 -12.18
N PHE A 115 1.09 -5.36 -11.83
CA PHE A 115 0.49 -5.71 -10.56
C PHE A 115 0.12 -7.19 -10.71
N PHE A 116 0.61 -8.04 -9.79
CA PHE A 116 0.53 -9.51 -9.77
C PHE A 116 1.70 -10.24 -10.45
#